data_AF-A0A2A5PEY5-F1
#
_entry.id   AF-A0A2A5PEY5-F1
#
_cell.length_a   1.000
_cell.length_b   1.000
_cell.length_c   1.000
_cell.angle_alpha   90.00
_cell.angle_beta   90.00
_cell.angle_gamma   90.00
#
_symmetry.space_group_name_H-M   'P 1'
#
loop_
_entity.id
_entity.type
_entity.pdbx_description
1 polymer ?
#
loop_
_entity_poly.entity_id
_entity_poly.type
_entity_poly.pdbx_seq_one_letter_code
_entity_poly.pdbx_strand_id
1 'polypeptide(L)'
;MARNLDVEYKMRMTQELKDKIVESAKELNRSMNADIVARLEESFLRNESSAPASSDVKIIHLKNGKKRVVYGKLLNMLDLDYTQELSALQNDIHLSLEVLSGSSFWNSLKFFNKDVLVYKGNNHIDVVDNGKKSLGWLVVEDHYAST
;
A
#
# COMPACT_ATOMS: atom_id res chain seq x y z
N MET A 1 -2.54 27.62 18.22
CA MET A 1 -1.13 27.27 18.50
C MET A 1 -1.00 25.75 18.55
N ALA A 2 -0.38 25.12 17.56
CA ALA A 2 -0.23 23.67 17.49
C ALA A 2 0.94 23.20 18.36
N ARG A 3 0.72 22.16 19.17
CA ARG A 3 1.67 21.61 20.14
C ARG A 3 2.64 20.68 19.41
N ASN A 4 3.92 21.04 19.32
CA ASN A 4 4.99 20.07 19.01
C ASN A 4 5.15 19.14 20.23
N LEU A 5 4.50 17.99 20.19
CA LEU A 5 4.68 16.89 21.13
C LEU A 5 5.88 16.05 20.68
N ASP A 6 7.07 16.63 20.58
CA ASP A 6 8.29 15.85 20.38
C ASP A 6 8.63 15.16 21.71
N VAL A 7 8.31 13.88 21.81
CA VAL A 7 8.67 13.05 22.95
C VAL A 7 10.16 12.74 22.88
N GLU A 8 10.96 13.36 23.74
CA GLU A 8 12.40 13.08 23.82
C GLU A 8 12.66 11.72 24.47
N TYR A 9 13.21 10.79 23.70
CA TYR A 9 13.59 9.46 24.19
C TYR A 9 15.11 9.33 24.36
N LYS A 10 15.56 9.06 25.59
CA LYS A 10 16.98 8.81 25.89
C LYS A 10 17.35 7.36 25.57
N MET A 11 17.89 7.16 24.37
CA MET A 11 18.44 5.89 23.90
C MET A 11 19.73 5.51 24.64
N ARG A 12 19.91 4.23 24.97
CA ARG A 12 21.21 3.65 25.34
C ARG A 12 21.70 2.79 24.18
N MET A 13 22.90 3.07 23.66
CA MET A 13 23.51 2.35 22.54
C MET A 13 25.03 2.24 22.72
N THR A 14 25.64 1.27 22.03
CA THR A 14 27.10 1.10 22.00
C THR A 14 27.76 2.18 21.16
N GLN A 15 29.04 2.44 21.42
CA GLN A 15 29.79 3.51 20.75
C GLN A 15 29.94 3.24 19.24
N GLU A 16 30.20 1.99 18.84
CA GLU A 16 30.25 1.60 17.43
C GLU A 16 28.93 1.85 16.68
N LEU A 17 27.80 1.64 17.34
CA LEU A 17 26.48 1.84 16.74
C LEU A 17 26.19 3.35 16.56
N LYS A 18 26.61 4.16 17.54
CA LYS A 18 26.56 5.62 17.43
C LYS A 18 27.38 6.12 16.23
N ASP A 19 28.60 5.64 16.07
CA ASP A 19 29.50 6.07 14.99
C ASP A 19 28.93 5.74 13.60
N LYS A 20 28.35 4.54 13.45
CA LYS A 20 27.64 4.14 12.21
C LYS A 20 26.45 5.04 11.87
N ILE A 21 25.69 5.48 12.87
CA ILE A 21 24.57 6.42 12.64
C ILE A 21 25.10 7.80 12.23
N VAL A 22 26.19 8.28 12.85
CA VAL A 22 26.80 9.57 12.47
C VAL A 22 27.29 9.55 11.03
N GLU A 23 27.95 8.48 10.62
CA GLU A 23 28.46 8.31 9.26
C GLU A 23 27.30 8.28 8.24
N SER A 24 26.30 7.43 8.48
CA SER A 24 25.08 7.37 7.66
C SER A 24 24.36 8.71 7.56
N ALA A 25 24.22 9.44 8.67
CA ALA A 25 23.56 10.73 8.71
C ALA A 25 24.31 11.78 7.88
N LYS A 26 25.65 11.75 7.88
CA LYS A 26 26.48 12.62 7.04
C LYS A 26 26.32 12.29 5.55
N GLU A 27 26.35 11.02 5.17
CA GLU A 27 26.16 10.60 3.78
C GLU A 27 24.78 11.02 3.24
N LEU A 28 23.75 10.89 4.08
CA LEU A 28 22.36 11.20 3.70
C LEU A 28 21.99 12.68 3.91
N ASN A 29 22.92 13.54 4.35
CA ASN A 29 22.70 14.95 4.68
C ASN A 29 21.51 15.18 5.65
N ARG A 30 21.41 14.34 6.67
CA ARG A 30 20.34 14.37 7.69
C ARG A 30 20.91 14.58 9.08
N SER A 31 20.08 15.07 10.01
CA SER A 31 20.46 15.09 11.43
C SER A 31 20.49 13.67 12.00
N MET A 32 21.27 13.46 13.06
CA MET A 32 21.40 12.14 13.69
C MET A 32 20.04 11.61 14.18
N ASN A 33 19.20 12.48 14.77
CA ASN A 33 17.86 12.10 15.20
C ASN A 33 16.96 11.76 14.02
N ALA A 34 17.04 12.52 12.91
CA ALA A 34 16.26 12.24 11.72
C ALA A 34 16.64 10.90 11.07
N ASP A 35 17.92 10.53 11.08
CA ASP A 35 18.36 9.22 10.58
C ASP A 35 17.86 8.07 11.46
N ILE A 36 17.88 8.25 12.80
CA ILE A 36 17.34 7.27 13.75
C ILE A 36 15.85 7.06 13.53
N VAL A 37 15.08 8.15 13.42
CA VAL A 37 13.63 8.08 13.17
C VAL A 37 13.35 7.38 11.85
N ALA A 38 14.02 7.78 10.76
CA ALA A 38 13.83 7.17 9.45
C ALA A 38 14.15 5.66 9.44
N ARG A 39 15.21 5.23 10.14
CA ARG A 39 15.59 3.82 10.26
C ARG A 39 14.58 3.02 11.10
N LEU A 40 14.07 3.61 12.19
CA LEU A 40 13.03 2.98 13.00
C LEU A 40 11.76 2.82 12.17
N GLU A 41 11.31 3.88 11.48
CA GLU A 41 10.18 3.82 10.55
C GLU A 41 10.40 2.74 9.48
N GLU A 42 11.56 2.70 8.81
CA GLU A 42 11.87 1.65 7.83
C GLU A 42 11.83 0.24 8.44
N SER A 43 12.28 0.08 9.69
CA SER A 43 12.24 -1.21 10.38
C SER A 43 10.81 -1.69 10.63
N PHE A 44 9.91 -0.80 11.04
CA PHE A 44 8.48 -1.12 11.18
C PHE A 44 7.86 -1.45 9.81
N LEU A 45 8.18 -0.68 8.77
CA LEU A 45 7.74 -0.95 7.40
C LEU A 45 8.21 -2.32 6.90
N ARG A 46 9.46 -2.71 7.18
CA ARG A 46 10.01 -4.03 6.80
C ARG A 46 9.37 -5.17 7.56
N ASN A 47 9.06 -4.98 8.84
CA ASN A 47 8.42 -6.03 9.66
C ASN A 47 6.97 -6.27 9.20
N GLU A 48 6.24 -5.20 8.88
CA GLU A 48 4.90 -5.25 8.27
C GLU A 48 4.93 -5.83 6.84
N SER A 49 6.08 -5.72 6.15
CA SER A 49 6.31 -6.31 4.82
C SER A 49 6.77 -7.78 4.84
N SER A 50 6.93 -8.39 6.02
CA SER A 50 7.47 -9.75 6.17
C SER A 50 6.42 -10.87 6.15
N ALA A 51 5.20 -10.59 5.69
CA ALA A 51 4.19 -11.58 5.32
C ALA A 51 3.47 -11.18 4.01
N PRO A 52 3.10 -12.16 3.18
CA PRO A 52 3.84 -12.57 2.00
C PRO A 52 3.49 -11.72 0.77
N ALA A 53 4.30 -11.89 -0.27
CA ALA A 53 3.82 -11.82 -1.64
C ALA A 53 2.77 -12.93 -1.91
N SER A 54 1.67 -12.98 -1.15
CA SER A 54 0.58 -13.89 -1.43
C SER A 54 -0.19 -13.32 -2.61
N SER A 55 0.08 -13.93 -3.76
CA SER A 55 -0.77 -13.91 -4.93
C SER A 55 -2.09 -14.59 -4.61
N ASP A 56 -2.87 -14.00 -3.71
CA ASP A 56 -4.23 -14.42 -3.49
C ASP A 56 -5.02 -14.07 -4.75
N VAL A 57 -5.74 -15.05 -5.28
CA VAL A 57 -6.56 -14.91 -6.48
C VAL A 57 -7.96 -15.38 -6.12
N LYS A 58 -8.95 -14.50 -6.27
CA LYS A 58 -10.37 -14.84 -6.19
C LYS A 58 -10.93 -14.95 -7.59
N ILE A 59 -11.60 -16.06 -7.87
CA ILE A 59 -12.32 -16.29 -9.13
C ILE A 59 -13.81 -16.29 -8.83
N ILE A 60 -14.55 -15.45 -9.54
CA ILE A 60 -15.97 -15.22 -9.32
C ILE A 60 -16.71 -15.45 -10.63
N HIS A 61 -17.77 -16.24 -10.57
CA HIS A 61 -18.63 -16.52 -11.71
C HIS A 61 -19.75 -15.49 -11.76
N LEU A 62 -19.74 -14.64 -12.79
CA LEU A 62 -20.74 -13.60 -12.97
C LEU A 62 -21.96 -14.15 -13.72
N LYS A 63 -23.14 -13.58 -13.44
CA LYS A 63 -24.43 -14.00 -14.03
C LYS A 63 -24.48 -13.85 -15.56
N ASN A 64 -23.61 -13.03 -16.13
CA ASN A 64 -23.50 -12.78 -17.57
C ASN A 64 -22.59 -13.79 -18.30
N GLY A 65 -22.19 -14.89 -17.64
CA GLY A 65 -21.32 -15.92 -18.21
C GLY A 65 -19.83 -15.56 -18.22
N LYS A 66 -19.44 -14.41 -17.65
CA LYS A 66 -18.03 -14.02 -17.50
C LYS A 66 -17.46 -14.57 -16.20
N LYS A 67 -16.14 -14.77 -16.18
CA LYS A 67 -15.35 -15.03 -14.97
C LYS A 67 -14.60 -13.78 -14.59
N ARG A 68 -14.82 -13.29 -13.38
CA ARG A 68 -14.06 -12.19 -12.80
C ARG A 68 -12.92 -12.76 -11.97
N VAL A 69 -11.70 -12.35 -12.30
CA VAL A 69 -10.49 -12.69 -11.57
C VAL A 69 -10.06 -11.46 -10.78
N VAL A 70 -9.89 -11.60 -9.47
CA VAL A 70 -9.44 -10.52 -8.60
C VAL A 70 -8.17 -10.96 -7.88
N TYR A 71 -7.13 -10.15 -7.93
CA TYR A 71 -5.85 -10.46 -7.29
C TYR A 71 -5.14 -9.20 -6.84
N GLY A 72 -4.17 -9.35 -5.94
CA GLY A 72 -3.33 -8.25 -5.46
C GLY A 72 -3.22 -8.19 -3.94
N LYS A 73 -2.32 -7.33 -3.48
CA LYS A 73 -1.93 -7.25 -2.06
C LYS A 73 -3.07 -6.90 -1.10
N LEU A 74 -4.11 -6.20 -1.59
CA LEU A 74 -5.23 -5.74 -0.77
C LEU A 74 -6.49 -6.61 -0.91
N LEU A 75 -6.43 -7.70 -1.69
CA LEU A 75 -7.58 -8.56 -2.00
C LEU A 75 -8.33 -9.05 -0.75
N ASN A 76 -7.60 -9.46 0.28
CA ASN A 76 -8.16 -10.03 1.49
C ASN A 76 -8.48 -8.97 2.56
N MET A 77 -8.13 -7.71 2.29
CA MET A 77 -8.37 -6.59 3.20
C MET A 77 -9.61 -5.79 2.82
N LEU A 78 -9.92 -5.74 1.53
CA LEU A 78 -11.08 -5.05 1.00
C LEU A 78 -12.27 -6.01 0.97
N ASP A 79 -13.28 -5.73 1.79
CA ASP A 79 -14.55 -6.45 1.75
C ASP A 79 -15.50 -5.76 0.76
N LEU A 80 -15.42 -6.18 -0.50
CA LEU A 80 -16.15 -5.59 -1.61
C LEU A 80 -17.07 -6.62 -2.26
N ASP A 81 -18.24 -6.17 -2.72
CA ASP A 81 -19.09 -6.98 -3.58
C ASP A 81 -18.51 -7.00 -5.00
N TYR A 82 -17.70 -8.00 -5.30
CA TYR A 82 -17.12 -8.18 -6.63
C TYR A 82 -18.11 -8.71 -7.68
N THR A 83 -19.37 -9.00 -7.33
CA THR A 83 -20.38 -9.49 -8.27
C THR A 83 -21.07 -8.39 -9.07
N GLN A 84 -20.88 -7.13 -8.67
CA GLN A 84 -21.48 -5.95 -9.28
C GLN A 84 -20.84 -5.55 -10.64
N GLU A 85 -21.36 -4.52 -11.31
CA GLU A 85 -20.78 -4.02 -12.56
C GLU A 85 -19.43 -3.31 -12.35
N LEU A 86 -18.55 -3.30 -13.36
CA LEU A 86 -17.22 -2.68 -13.25
C LEU A 86 -17.25 -1.21 -12.83
N SER A 87 -18.23 -0.44 -13.29
CA SER A 87 -18.38 0.98 -12.93
C SER A 87 -18.70 1.17 -11.44
N ALA A 88 -19.63 0.39 -10.92
CA ALA A 88 -20.01 0.45 -9.52
C ALA A 88 -18.85 -0.07 -8.63
N LEU A 89 -18.23 -1.18 -9.03
CA LEU A 89 -17.06 -1.73 -8.34
C LEU A 89 -15.89 -0.75 -8.29
N GLN A 90 -15.64 0.00 -9.37
CA GLN A 90 -14.61 1.03 -9.41
C GLN A 90 -14.83 2.10 -8.33
N ASN A 91 -16.07 2.57 -8.18
CA ASN A 91 -16.42 3.59 -7.19
C ASN A 91 -16.23 3.07 -5.76
N ASP A 92 -16.62 1.82 -5.50
CA ASP A 92 -16.46 1.20 -4.19
C ASP A 92 -14.99 0.97 -3.83
N ILE A 93 -14.17 0.56 -4.81
CA ILE A 93 -12.71 0.46 -4.63
C ILE A 93 -12.13 1.85 -4.30
N HIS A 94 -12.54 2.89 -5.03
CA HIS A 94 -12.09 4.25 -4.77
C HIS A 94 -12.44 4.69 -3.35
N LEU A 95 -13.70 4.54 -2.94
CA LEU A 95 -14.17 4.89 -1.61
C LEU A 95 -13.42 4.12 -0.52
N SER A 96 -13.18 2.83 -0.72
CA SER A 96 -12.47 2.00 0.25
C SER A 96 -11.00 2.40 0.38
N LEU A 97 -10.34 2.75 -0.72
CA LEU A 97 -8.98 3.26 -0.70
C LEU A 97 -8.94 4.63 0.00
N GLU A 98 -9.89 5.52 -0.28
CA GLU A 98 -9.99 6.83 0.38
C GLU A 98 -10.14 6.68 1.91
N VAL A 99 -11.02 5.78 2.38
CA VAL A 99 -11.19 5.49 3.81
C VAL A 99 -9.92 4.93 4.43
N LEU A 100 -9.28 3.98 3.74
CA LEU A 100 -8.03 3.43 4.24
C LEU A 100 -6.93 4.51 4.28
N SER A 101 -6.93 5.50 3.38
CA SER A 101 -5.89 6.54 3.29
C SER A 101 -5.71 7.38 4.55
N GLY A 102 -6.77 7.50 5.35
CA GLY A 102 -6.73 8.14 6.66
C GLY A 102 -6.11 7.28 7.78
N SER A 103 -5.70 6.03 7.51
CA SER A 103 -5.20 5.09 8.52
C SER A 103 -3.68 4.93 8.48
N SER A 104 -3.08 4.59 9.62
CA SER A 104 -1.64 4.31 9.73
C SER A 104 -1.15 3.17 8.83
N PHE A 105 -2.06 2.33 8.32
CA PHE A 105 -1.78 1.29 7.35
C PHE A 105 -1.32 1.84 5.99
N TRP A 106 -1.75 3.05 5.58
CA TRP A 106 -1.26 3.65 4.33
C TRP A 106 0.22 4.02 4.39
N ASN A 107 0.76 4.25 5.57
CA ASN A 107 2.19 4.43 5.70
C ASN A 107 2.94 3.11 5.41
N SER A 108 2.32 1.96 5.74
CA SER A 108 2.93 0.62 5.57
C SER A 108 3.01 0.16 4.11
N LEU A 109 2.06 0.53 3.25
CA LEU A 109 2.07 0.17 1.83
C LEU A 109 3.04 1.00 0.96
N LYS A 110 3.88 1.85 1.58
CA LYS A 110 4.83 2.77 0.90
C LYS A 110 4.11 3.81 0.01
N PHE A 111 2.98 4.33 0.47
CA PHE A 111 2.19 5.34 -0.24
C PHE A 111 2.79 6.75 -0.21
N PHE A 112 3.77 7.02 0.65
CA PHE A 112 4.43 8.33 0.69
C PHE A 112 5.00 8.69 -0.70
N ASN A 113 4.36 9.69 -1.34
CA ASN A 113 4.63 10.20 -2.70
C ASN A 113 3.99 9.45 -3.88
N LYS A 114 2.92 8.67 -3.67
CA LYS A 114 2.16 8.05 -4.76
C LYS A 114 0.82 8.72 -4.96
N ASP A 115 0.46 8.98 -6.21
CA ASP A 115 -0.87 9.48 -6.57
C ASP A 115 -1.75 8.29 -6.96
N VAL A 116 -2.62 7.89 -6.03
CA VAL A 116 -3.31 6.61 -6.11
C VAL A 116 -4.63 6.80 -6.81
N LEU A 117 -4.74 6.16 -7.98
CA LEU A 117 -5.92 6.26 -8.82
C LEU A 117 -6.45 4.86 -9.14
N VAL A 118 -7.77 4.75 -9.24
CA VAL A 118 -8.43 3.52 -9.69
C VAL A 118 -8.70 3.65 -11.17
N TYR A 119 -7.87 3.00 -11.99
CA TYR A 119 -8.02 2.98 -13.44
C TYR A 119 -8.99 1.88 -13.86
N LYS A 120 -9.95 2.23 -14.73
CA LYS A 120 -10.88 1.30 -15.34
C LYS A 120 -10.63 1.25 -16.85
N GLY A 121 -10.28 0.07 -17.36
CA GLY A 121 -10.34 -0.27 -18.77
C GLY A 121 -11.69 -0.84 -19.18
N ASN A 122 -11.77 -1.40 -20.39
CA ASN A 122 -13.02 -1.98 -20.90
C ASN A 122 -13.49 -3.19 -20.08
N ASN A 123 -12.56 -4.07 -19.70
CA ASN A 123 -12.84 -5.31 -18.96
C ASN A 123 -11.95 -5.49 -17.73
N HIS A 124 -11.22 -4.46 -17.30
CA HIS A 124 -10.35 -4.56 -16.12
C HIS A 124 -10.37 -3.30 -15.27
N ILE A 125 -10.06 -3.46 -14.00
CA ILE A 125 -9.79 -2.39 -13.03
C ILE A 125 -8.40 -2.65 -12.47
N ASP A 126 -7.59 -1.60 -12.36
CA ASP A 126 -6.29 -1.65 -11.73
C ASP A 126 -6.09 -0.42 -10.85
N VAL A 127 -5.42 -0.61 -9.72
CA VAL A 127 -4.99 0.48 -8.85
C VAL A 127 -3.59 0.90 -9.29
N VAL A 128 -3.47 2.14 -9.77
CA VAL A 128 -2.28 2.65 -10.46
C VAL A 128 -1.72 3.90 -9.80
N ASP A 129 -0.42 4.11 -9.97
CA ASP A 129 0.33 5.31 -9.61
C ASP A 129 0.27 6.30 -10.76
N ASN A 130 -0.21 7.52 -10.48
CA ASN A 130 -0.27 8.64 -11.41
C ASN A 130 -0.88 8.26 -12.78
N GLY A 131 -1.89 7.38 -12.74
CA GLY A 131 -2.64 6.92 -13.91
C GLY A 131 -1.89 6.01 -14.89
N LYS A 132 -0.63 5.64 -14.64
CA LYS A 132 0.23 4.95 -15.64
C LYS A 132 0.86 3.66 -15.18
N LYS A 133 1.14 3.50 -13.88
CA LYS A 133 1.90 2.33 -13.38
C LYS A 133 1.07 1.51 -12.42
N SER A 134 0.80 0.25 -12.75
CA SER A 134 0.16 -0.70 -11.83
C SER A 134 0.90 -0.76 -10.50
N LEU A 135 0.14 -0.64 -9.41
CA LEU A 135 0.65 -0.78 -8.05
C LEU A 135 0.61 -2.25 -7.58
N GLY A 136 -0.11 -3.11 -8.31
CA GLY A 136 -0.30 -4.52 -7.97
C GLY A 136 -1.06 -4.70 -6.65
N TRP A 137 -1.86 -3.71 -6.25
CA TRP A 137 -2.60 -3.73 -5.00
C TRP A 137 -3.95 -4.39 -5.13
N LEU A 138 -4.65 -4.08 -6.20
CA LEU A 138 -5.89 -4.73 -6.56
C LEU A 138 -6.05 -4.63 -8.07
N VAL A 139 -6.16 -5.78 -8.71
CA VAL A 139 -6.47 -5.92 -10.13
C VAL A 139 -7.71 -6.79 -10.25
N VAL A 140 -8.67 -6.32 -11.04
CA VAL A 140 -9.91 -7.03 -11.36
C VAL A 140 -9.95 -7.20 -12.87
N GLU A 141 -10.16 -8.41 -13.37
CA GLU A 141 -10.26 -8.68 -14.80
C GLU A 141 -11.49 -9.56 -15.10
N ASP A 142 -12.28 -9.13 -16.08
CA ASP A 142 -13.41 -9.89 -16.61
C ASP A 142 -12.99 -10.65 -17.87
N HIS A 143 -12.99 -11.97 -17.75
CA HIS A 143 -12.69 -12.90 -18.82
C HIS A 143 -13.97 -13.56 -19.32
N TYR A 144 -14.10 -13.77 -20.63
CA TYR A 144 -15.14 -14.64 -21.15
C TYR A 144 -14.77 -16.08 -20.80
N ALA A 145 -15.71 -16.83 -20.23
CA ALA A 145 -15.55 -18.27 -20.13
C ALA A 145 -15.67 -18.84 -21.54
N SER A 146 -14.53 -19.11 -22.20
CA SER A 146 -14.54 -20.01 -23.35
C SER A 146 -14.98 -21.38 -22.83
N THR A 147 -16.19 -21.79 -23.23
CA THR A 147 -16.79 -23.10 -22.97
C THR A 147 -15.87 -24.23 -23.40
#